data_AF-A0A8S3FEN6-F1
#
_entry.id   AF-A0A8S3FEN6-F1
#
_cell.length_a   1.000
_cell.length_b   1.000
_cell.length_c   1.000
_cell.angle_alpha   90.00
_cell.angle_beta   90.00
_cell.angle_gamma   90.00
#
_symmetry.space_group_name_H-M   'P 1'
#
loop_
_entity.id
_entity.type
_entity.pdbx_description
1 polymer ?
#
loop_
_entity_poly.entity_id
_entity_poly.type
_entity_poly.pdbx_seq_one_letter_code
_entity_poly.pdbx_strand_id
1 'polypeptide(L)' 'MLGDENAKFLEQIQYATDNTPGPAVAYDPNQDGKLDIALLSEVSNKLDVLINQCE' A
#
# COMPACT_ATOMS: atom_id res chain seq x y z
N MET A 1 9.58 1.40 -10.14
CA MET A 1 10.19 2.27 -9.11
C MET A 1 9.37 3.55 -9.08
N LEU A 2 8.96 4.02 -7.90
CA LEU A 2 8.28 5.29 -7.75
C LEU A 2 9.34 6.41 -7.74
N GLY A 3 9.74 6.86 -8.94
CA GLY A 3 10.69 7.95 -9.12
C GLY A 3 10.23 8.83 -10.27
N ASP A 4 10.49 10.13 -10.18
CA ASP A 4 10.34 11.00 -11.36
C ASP A 4 11.35 10.62 -12.44
N GLU A 5 11.25 11.23 -13.62
CA GLU A 5 12.22 11.08 -14.71
C GLU A 5 13.67 11.45 -14.33
N ASN A 6 13.86 12.02 -13.14
CA ASN A 6 15.15 12.42 -12.56
C ASN A 6 15.54 11.57 -11.35
N ALA A 7 14.91 10.41 -11.13
CA ALA A 7 15.15 9.48 -10.03
C ALA A 7 14.95 10.07 -8.61
N LYS A 8 14.15 11.11 -8.47
CA LYS A 8 13.72 11.64 -7.17
C LYS A 8 12.50 10.88 -6.67
N PHE A 9 12.44 10.69 -5.36
CA PHE A 9 11.21 10.22 -4.71
C PHE A 9 10.11 11.26 -4.89
N LEU A 10 8.92 10.80 -5.23
CA LEU A 10 7.71 11.63 -5.24
C LEU A 10 7.33 12.01 -3.80
N GLU A 11 6.46 13.02 -3.67
CA GLU A 11 5.87 13.35 -2.38
C GLU A 11 5.10 12.16 -1.80
N GLN A 12 5.15 12.02 -0.48
CA GLN A 12 4.45 10.95 0.22
C GLN A 12 2.94 11.15 0.11
N ILE A 13 2.23 10.08 -0.25
CA ILE A 13 0.78 9.99 -0.11
C ILE A 13 0.47 9.23 1.20
N GLN A 14 -0.47 9.77 1.99
CA GLN A 14 -0.90 9.15 3.25
C GLN A 14 -2.24 8.44 3.03
N TYR A 15 -2.30 7.16 3.39
CA TYR A 15 -3.52 6.38 3.42
C TYR A 15 -3.87 6.06 4.87
N ALA A 16 -5.14 6.26 5.24
CA ALA A 16 -5.61 5.89 6.56
C ALA A 16 -5.53 4.36 6.73
N THR A 17 -5.04 3.94 7.89
CA THR A 17 -4.99 2.53 8.32
C THR A 17 -5.55 2.43 9.73
N ASP A 18 -5.62 1.23 10.30
CA ASP A 18 -5.93 1.07 11.72
C ASP A 18 -4.88 1.75 12.61
N ASN A 19 -5.21 2.02 13.88
CA ASN A 19 -4.37 2.80 14.81
C ASN A 19 -3.02 2.12 15.15
N THR A 20 -2.90 0.84 14.84
CA THR A 20 -1.68 0.04 15.03
C THR A 20 -1.52 -0.86 13.81
N PRO A 21 -1.02 -0.32 12.69
CA PRO A 21 -0.71 -1.12 11.52
C PRO A 21 0.52 -1.97 11.85
N GLY A 22 0.42 -3.27 11.60
CA GLY A 22 1.55 -4.20 11.72
C GLY A 22 2.29 -4.33 10.38
N PRO A 23 2.81 -5.52 10.05
CA PRO A 23 3.60 -5.73 8.84
C PRO A 23 2.76 -5.48 7.58
N ALA A 24 3.42 -4.94 6.54
CA ALA A 24 2.84 -4.67 5.23
C ALA A 24 3.55 -5.47 4.13
N VAL A 25 2.79 -5.87 3.11
CA VAL A 25 3.31 -6.54 1.90
C VAL A 25 2.74 -5.89 0.64
N ALA A 26 3.53 -5.88 -0.43
CA ALA A 26 3.10 -5.45 -1.75
C ALA A 26 2.82 -6.68 -2.63
N TYR A 27 1.59 -6.79 -3.14
CA TYR A 27 1.14 -7.89 -3.99
C TYR A 27 -0.07 -7.43 -4.83
N ASP A 28 -0.39 -8.16 -5.91
CA ASP A 28 -1.58 -7.93 -6.74
C ASP A 28 -2.64 -9.01 -6.43
N PRO A 29 -3.45 -8.83 -5.37
CA PRO A 29 -4.49 -9.79 -5.00
C PRO A 29 -5.71 -9.75 -5.91
N ASN A 30 -5.98 -8.62 -6.59
CA ASN A 30 -7.17 -8.43 -7.42
C ASN A 30 -6.93 -8.76 -8.91
N GLN A 31 -5.68 -9.01 -9.30
CA GLN A 31 -5.20 -9.35 -10.64
C GLN A 31 -5.43 -8.24 -11.68
N ASP A 32 -5.36 -6.97 -11.26
CA ASP A 32 -5.49 -5.84 -12.18
C ASP A 32 -4.15 -5.42 -12.84
N GLY A 33 -3.05 -6.09 -12.48
CA GLY A 33 -1.71 -5.83 -12.99
C GLY A 33 -0.97 -4.72 -12.24
N LYS A 34 -1.52 -4.19 -11.15
CA LYS A 34 -0.92 -3.16 -10.31
C LYS A 34 -0.61 -3.76 -8.94
N LEU A 35 0.52 -3.33 -8.35
CA LEU A 35 0.81 -3.70 -6.97
C LEU A 35 -0.09 -2.91 -6.03
N ASP A 36 -0.83 -3.65 -5.20
CA ASP A 36 -1.57 -3.17 -4.04
C ASP A 36 -0.73 -3.31 -2.76
N ILE A 37 -1.23 -2.79 -1.65
CA ILE A 37 -0.62 -2.94 -0.33
C ILE A 37 -1.60 -3.62 0.62
N ALA A 38 -1.18 -4.72 1.25
CA ALA A 38 -1.92 -5.37 2.32
C ALA A 38 -1.22 -5.14 3.67
N LEU A 39 -1.99 -4.81 4.71
CA LEU A 39 -1.51 -4.56 6.07
C LEU A 39 -2.22 -5.47 7.07
N LEU A 40 -1.46 -6.07 7.98
CA LEU A 40 -2.02 -6.83 9.09
C LEU A 40 -2.01 -5.97 10.35
N SER A 41 -3.17 -5.67 10.93
CA SER A 41 -3.21 -5.09 12.28
C SER A 41 -3.21 -6.20 13.33
N GLU A 42 -2.12 -6.28 14.09
CA GLU A 42 -1.99 -7.27 15.17
C GLU A 42 -2.99 -7.03 16.31
N VAL A 43 -3.38 -5.77 16.55
CA VAL A 43 -4.26 -5.42 17.67
C VAL A 43 -5.73 -5.67 17.33
N SER A 44 -6.16 -5.30 16.11
CA SER A 44 -7.57 -5.43 15.72
C SER A 44 -7.89 -6.76 15.04
N ASN A 45 -6.88 -7.61 14.77
CA ASN A 45 -7.02 -8.86 14.01
C ASN A 45 -7.67 -8.63 12.64
N LYS A 46 -7.36 -7.50 11.99
CA LYS A 46 -7.86 -7.15 10.66
C LYS A 46 -6.76 -7.20 9.61
N LEU A 47 -7.16 -7.58 8.40
CA LEU A 47 -6.39 -7.42 7.19
C LEU A 47 -7.00 -6.26 6.39
N ASP A 48 -6.24 -5.19 6.24
CA ASP A 48 -6.62 -4.05 5.40
C ASP A 48 -5.89 -4.17 4.06
N VAL A 49 -6.59 -3.92 2.95
CA VAL A 49 -6.00 -3.90 1.60
C VAL A 49 -6.26 -2.53 0.97
N LEU A 50 -5.17 -1.82 0.65
CA LEU A 50 -5.17 -0.57 -0.08
C LEU A 50 -5.00 -0.87 -1.56
N ILE A 51 -6.09 -0.70 -2.32
CA ILE A 51 -6.13 -0.95 -3.76
C ILE A 51 -5.53 0.23 -4.52
N ASN A 52 -4.57 -0.05 -5.39
CA ASN A 52 -3.91 0.91 -6.24
C ASN A 52 -4.75 1.20 -7.50
N GLN A 53 -5.45 2.33 -7.48
CA GLN A 53 -6.28 2.77 -8.60
C GLN A 53 -5.60 3.80 -9.52
N CYS A 54 -4.28 3.99 -9.41
CA CYS A 54 -3.55 4.90 -10.30
C CYS A 54 -3.63 4.39 -11.75
N GLU A 55 -4.14 5.19 -12.67
CA GLU A 55 -4.21 4.88 -14.11
C GLU A 55 -2.84 4.88 -14.80
#